data_AF-A0A8H3IUC8-F1
#
_entry.id   AF-A0A8H3IUC8-F1
#
_cell.length_a   1.000
_cell.length_b   1.000
_cell.length_c   1.000
_cell.angle_alpha   90.00
_cell.angle_beta   90.00
_cell.angle_gamma   90.00
#
_symmetry.space_group_name_H-M   'P 1'
#
loop_
_entity.id
_entity.type
_entity.pdbx_description
1 polymer ?
#
loop_
_entity_poly.entity_id
_entity_poly.type
_entity_poly.pdbx_seq_one_letter_code
_entity_poly.pdbx_strand_id
1 'polypeptide(L)'
;MQSSATALVVCSVLFPCLALLALVIRIAILHARQKKPKIEDYLITAAWVITAGMGSADVVGVYQGHFGQEFETISMSEQTIFTKIIFAMQFFHLFAMAFIKFSMIIFFKRIFITRSFQIQANIMLAIVSCWLIAFFWTTLFQAWPISQNWTGVGNTILNEPAMYLALGVIDVVTDFMILCLPIPVIIRLHADWTKRIMVLIVFGVGFFCIAASCRLLMNTGLLYKMPIADFARSLRLPLHQIDSFRGWAPHARDGLGFNLILAVSFGLLIPRRIIESAKYGGLNVHPSMLPDLWGAAPLHHALLDGDKRIGLTVQTLHPTQMDNGAIVAQTREPGIEIPSEARQSFSSLADYIAPLGADLLIDTLEQGLFQSSASDLTLQAVSKLHGREPRHARKLILEDRHIDWNTWSANKIVRFQKLFSSLWNTMQTPTGIKKLVWTGSFEITDPALGDPTFPPGMAYVLKDDSVLVNTADNAVLQVYDCTIARDRSRNIHHVAQKLGILKDNGNQMKSFIARFE
;
A
#
# COMPACT_ATOMS: atom_id res chain seq x y z
N MET A 1 7.46 7.80 3.90
CA MET A 1 7.01 8.43 2.64
C MET A 1 8.16 8.88 1.75
N GLN A 2 9.20 9.58 2.25
CA GLN A 2 10.41 9.90 1.46
C GLN A 2 11.05 8.67 0.79
N SER A 3 11.02 7.50 1.42
CA SER A 3 11.58 6.27 0.85
C SER A 3 10.97 5.85 -0.49
N SER A 4 9.67 6.07 -0.69
CA SER A 4 8.96 5.65 -1.90
C SER A 4 9.24 6.61 -3.06
N ALA A 5 9.23 7.92 -2.81
CA ALA A 5 9.62 8.95 -3.77
C ALA A 5 11.11 8.80 -4.18
N THR A 6 12.01 8.58 -3.21
CA THR A 6 13.42 8.31 -3.51
C THR A 6 13.61 7.01 -4.29
N ALA A 7 12.89 5.95 -3.94
CA ALA A 7 12.96 4.69 -4.69
C ALA A 7 12.47 4.86 -6.14
N LEU A 8 11.39 5.61 -6.35
CA LEU A 8 10.88 5.92 -7.68
C LEU A 8 11.94 6.66 -8.49
N VAL A 9 12.50 7.76 -7.97
CA VAL A 9 13.57 8.52 -8.66
C VAL A 9 14.78 7.64 -8.98
N VAL A 10 15.23 6.83 -8.02
CA VAL A 10 16.38 5.94 -8.23
C VAL A 10 16.10 4.93 -9.34
N CYS A 11 14.94 4.27 -9.34
CA CYS A 11 14.56 3.31 -10.38
C CYS A 11 14.41 3.99 -11.75
N SER A 12 13.75 5.15 -11.80
CA SER A 12 13.49 5.92 -13.02
C SER A 12 14.76 6.48 -13.68
N VAL A 13 15.88 6.52 -12.95
CA VAL A 13 17.20 6.86 -13.51
C VAL A 13 18.05 5.62 -13.79
N LEU A 14 18.11 4.67 -12.83
CA LEU A 14 19.00 3.51 -12.91
C LEU A 14 18.69 2.61 -14.10
N PHE A 15 17.42 2.24 -14.31
CA PHE A 15 17.06 1.28 -15.36
C PHE A 15 17.25 1.86 -16.77
N PRO A 16 16.86 3.12 -17.07
CA PRO A 16 17.20 3.73 -18.36
C PRO A 16 18.71 3.83 -18.59
N CYS A 17 19.52 4.11 -17.57
CA CYS A 17 20.99 4.13 -17.69
C CYS A 17 21.57 2.75 -18.01
N LEU A 18 21.08 1.68 -17.37
CA LEU A 18 21.48 0.31 -17.70
C LEU A 18 21.09 -0.08 -19.12
N ALA A 19 19.88 0.29 -19.55
CA ALA A 19 19.41 0.07 -20.91
C ALA A 19 20.23 0.87 -21.94
N LEU A 20 20.63 2.10 -21.61
CA LEU A 20 21.52 2.92 -22.45
C LEU A 20 22.88 2.23 -22.62
N LEU A 21 23.46 1.71 -21.54
CA LEU A 21 24.73 0.99 -21.61
C LEU A 21 24.63 -0.21 -22.56
N ALA A 22 23.56 -0.99 -22.49
CA ALA A 22 23.32 -2.10 -23.42
C ALA A 22 23.20 -1.63 -24.87
N LEU A 23 22.53 -0.50 -25.12
CA LEU A 23 22.39 0.11 -26.44
C LEU A 23 23.73 0.63 -27.00
N VAL A 24 24.54 1.27 -26.16
CA VAL A 24 25.88 1.74 -26.52
C VAL A 24 26.77 0.56 -26.89
N ILE A 25 26.77 -0.51 -26.08
CA ILE A 25 27.51 -1.75 -26.39
C ILE A 25 27.03 -2.33 -27.72
N ARG A 26 25.72 -2.36 -27.96
CA ARG A 26 25.13 -2.85 -29.22
C ARG A 26 25.63 -2.05 -30.42
N ILE A 27 25.60 -0.72 -30.34
CA ILE A 27 26.06 0.18 -31.40
C ILE A 27 27.58 0.04 -31.61
N ALA A 28 28.37 -0.04 -30.54
CA ALA A 28 29.81 -0.25 -30.62
C ALA A 28 30.16 -1.57 -31.34
N ILE A 29 29.43 -2.66 -31.05
CA ILE A 29 29.61 -3.95 -31.74
C ILE A 29 29.25 -3.84 -33.23
N LEU A 30 28.19 -3.11 -33.58
CA LEU A 30 27.81 -2.88 -34.99
C LEU A 30 28.92 -2.13 -35.74
N HIS A 31 29.47 -1.07 -35.14
CA HIS A 31 30.58 -0.30 -35.70
C HIS A 31 31.85 -1.16 -35.84
N ALA A 32 32.25 -1.87 -34.78
CA ALA A 32 33.44 -2.73 -34.79
C ALA A 32 33.35 -3.85 -35.84
N ARG A 33 32.13 -4.31 -36.16
CA ARG A 33 31.88 -5.34 -37.18
C ARG A 33 31.51 -4.77 -38.55
N GLN A 34 31.57 -3.44 -38.73
CA GLN A 34 31.17 -2.73 -39.96
C GLN A 34 29.76 -3.12 -40.46
N LYS A 35 28.83 -3.38 -39.54
CA LYS A 35 27.44 -3.74 -39.86
C LYS A 35 26.54 -2.51 -39.76
N LYS A 36 25.64 -2.36 -40.73
CA LYS A 36 24.59 -1.33 -40.68
C LYS A 36 23.50 -1.70 -39.64
N PRO A 37 22.99 -0.71 -38.87
CA PRO A 37 21.87 -0.93 -37.97
C PRO A 37 20.62 -1.33 -38.76
N LYS A 38 19.79 -2.19 -38.15
CA LYS A 38 18.55 -2.70 -38.74
C LYS A 38 17.33 -2.10 -38.05
N ILE A 39 16.15 -2.40 -38.58
CA ILE A 39 14.86 -1.89 -38.08
C ILE A 39 14.70 -2.20 -36.58
N GLU A 40 15.06 -3.40 -36.13
CA GLU A 40 15.01 -3.77 -34.71
C GLU A 40 15.89 -2.88 -33.82
N ASP A 41 17.03 -2.41 -34.33
CA ASP A 41 17.96 -1.53 -33.60
C ASP A 41 17.38 -0.09 -33.50
N TYR A 42 16.66 0.39 -34.53
CA TYR A 42 15.95 1.67 -34.45
C TYR A 42 14.76 1.62 -33.49
N LEU A 43 13.96 0.55 -33.54
CA LEU A 43 12.80 0.37 -32.67
C LEU A 43 13.19 0.30 -31.19
N ILE A 44 14.25 -0.45 -30.85
CA ILE A 44 14.72 -0.52 -29.46
C ILE A 44 15.33 0.81 -28.98
N THR A 45 15.96 1.57 -29.89
CA THR A 45 16.45 2.92 -29.59
C THR A 45 15.27 3.86 -29.31
N ALA A 46 14.23 3.83 -30.13
CA ALA A 46 13.02 4.62 -29.91
C ALA A 46 12.33 4.24 -28.59
N ALA A 47 12.22 2.94 -28.28
CA ALA A 47 11.69 2.48 -27.00
C ALA A 47 12.50 3.01 -25.80
N TRP A 48 13.83 3.02 -25.92
CA TRP A 48 14.70 3.56 -24.88
C TRP A 48 14.47 5.07 -24.68
N VAL A 49 14.40 5.85 -25.75
CA VAL A 49 14.12 7.30 -25.67
C VAL A 49 12.79 7.56 -24.96
N ILE A 50 11.74 6.81 -25.29
CA ILE A 50 10.44 6.93 -24.65
C ILE A 50 10.52 6.56 -23.17
N THR A 51 11.24 5.48 -22.84
CA THR A 51 11.45 5.04 -21.45
C THR A 51 12.23 6.07 -20.64
N ALA A 52 13.24 6.71 -21.23
CA ALA A 52 13.98 7.80 -20.58
C ALA A 52 13.09 9.05 -20.39
N GLY A 53 12.21 9.35 -21.36
CA GLY A 53 11.19 10.39 -21.22
C GLY A 53 10.21 10.10 -20.07
N MET A 54 9.77 8.85 -19.94
CA MET A 54 8.94 8.38 -18.82
C MET A 54 9.68 8.53 -17.49
N GLY A 55 10.94 8.11 -17.41
CA GLY A 55 11.74 8.28 -16.19
C GLY A 55 11.96 9.75 -15.82
N SER A 56 12.08 10.64 -16.81
CA SER A 56 12.13 12.09 -16.59
C SER A 56 10.79 12.62 -16.06
N ALA A 57 9.67 12.13 -16.60
CA ALA A 57 8.32 12.47 -16.13
C ALA A 57 8.06 11.99 -14.70
N ASP A 58 8.56 10.81 -14.30
CA ASP A 58 8.54 10.34 -12.90
C ASP A 58 9.27 11.30 -11.97
N VAL A 59 10.47 11.72 -12.36
CA VAL A 59 11.28 12.66 -11.56
C VAL A 59 10.55 13.99 -11.40
N VAL A 60 9.99 14.54 -12.49
CA VAL A 60 9.15 15.74 -12.42
C VAL A 60 7.91 15.49 -11.57
N GLY A 61 7.29 14.31 -11.67
CA GLY A 61 6.14 13.88 -10.87
C GLY A 61 6.45 13.87 -9.38
N VAL A 62 7.65 13.46 -8.98
CA VAL A 62 8.09 13.50 -7.57
C VAL A 62 8.28 14.93 -7.08
N TYR A 63 8.94 15.79 -7.87
CA TYR A 63 9.29 17.15 -7.41
C TYR A 63 8.17 18.18 -7.57
N GLN A 64 7.31 18.05 -8.58
CA GLN A 64 6.24 19.02 -8.87
C GLN A 64 4.84 18.43 -8.66
N GLY A 65 4.67 17.14 -8.95
CA GLY A 65 3.41 16.43 -8.75
C GLY A 65 3.27 15.80 -7.35
N HIS A 66 4.32 15.84 -6.51
CA HIS A 66 4.35 15.21 -5.20
C HIS A 66 4.10 13.68 -5.22
N PHE A 67 4.54 12.99 -6.28
CA PHE A 67 4.45 11.52 -6.36
C PHE A 67 5.09 10.86 -5.14
N GLY A 68 4.35 9.93 -4.52
CA GLY A 68 4.75 9.28 -3.26
C GLY A 68 4.16 9.93 -2.00
N GLN A 69 3.36 10.99 -2.13
CA GLN A 69 2.49 11.54 -1.09
C GLN A 69 1.03 11.11 -1.31
N GLU A 70 0.19 11.16 -0.26
CA GLU A 70 -1.24 10.84 -0.40
C GLU A 70 -1.93 11.92 -1.24
N PHE A 71 -2.67 11.52 -2.29
CA PHE A 71 -3.29 12.45 -3.24
C PHE A 71 -4.23 13.49 -2.59
N GLU A 72 -4.87 13.12 -1.48
CA GLU A 72 -5.78 14.00 -0.72
C GLU A 72 -5.03 15.08 0.08
N THR A 73 -3.73 14.93 0.28
CA THR A 73 -2.91 15.85 1.11
C THR A 73 -2.27 16.99 0.31
N ILE A 74 -2.37 16.95 -1.03
CA ILE A 74 -1.75 17.92 -1.94
C ILE A 74 -2.77 18.95 -2.46
N SER A 75 -2.32 20.16 -2.79
CA SER A 75 -3.23 21.23 -3.22
C SER A 75 -3.91 20.93 -4.56
N MET A 76 -5.06 21.54 -4.83
CA MET A 76 -5.84 21.28 -6.05
C MET A 76 -5.07 21.64 -7.36
N SER A 77 -4.18 22.64 -7.30
CA SER A 77 -3.28 22.98 -8.41
C SER A 77 -2.20 21.91 -8.63
N GLU A 78 -1.69 21.31 -7.56
CA GLU A 78 -0.69 20.24 -7.62
C GLU A 78 -1.31 18.91 -8.06
N GLN A 79 -2.54 18.60 -7.64
CA GLN A 79 -3.32 17.47 -8.13
C GLN A 79 -3.54 17.52 -9.66
N THR A 80 -3.72 18.73 -10.21
CA THR A 80 -3.83 18.94 -11.66
C THR A 80 -2.51 18.60 -12.38
N ILE A 81 -1.36 18.95 -11.79
CA ILE A 81 -0.04 18.61 -12.33
C ILE A 81 0.19 17.10 -12.22
N PHE A 82 -0.12 16.51 -11.06
CA PHE A 82 -0.05 15.07 -10.80
C PHE A 82 -0.78 14.28 -11.89
N THR A 83 -2.05 14.61 -12.14
CA THR A 83 -2.91 13.90 -13.09
C THR A 83 -2.49 14.10 -14.54
N LYS A 84 -1.99 15.29 -14.92
CA LYS A 84 -1.38 15.52 -16.25
C LYS A 84 -0.17 14.62 -16.50
N ILE A 85 0.71 14.49 -15.50
CA ILE A 85 1.90 13.65 -15.60
C ILE A 85 1.49 12.19 -15.70
N ILE A 86 0.59 11.70 -14.85
CA ILE A 86 0.06 10.33 -14.93
C ILE A 86 -0.57 10.04 -16.29
N PHE A 87 -1.39 10.96 -16.83
CA PHE A 87 -2.00 10.79 -18.14
C PHE A 87 -0.96 10.70 -19.27
N ALA A 88 0.06 11.57 -19.28
CA ALA A 88 1.13 11.52 -20.26
C ALA A 88 1.96 10.22 -20.16
N MET A 89 2.22 9.76 -18.94
CA MET A 89 2.98 8.53 -18.68
C MET A 89 2.30 7.28 -19.22
N GLN A 90 0.97 7.24 -19.28
CA GLN A 90 0.25 6.11 -19.88
C GLN A 90 0.63 5.92 -21.36
N PHE A 91 0.75 7.01 -22.12
CA PHE A 91 1.19 6.94 -23.50
C PHE A 91 2.66 6.53 -23.62
N PHE A 92 3.55 7.07 -22.78
CA PHE A 92 4.95 6.64 -22.79
C PHE A 92 5.09 5.15 -22.52
N HIS A 93 4.39 4.63 -21.53
CA HIS A 93 4.37 3.22 -21.21
C HIS A 93 3.87 2.38 -22.40
N LEU A 94 2.71 2.76 -22.96
CA LEU A 94 2.08 2.04 -24.07
C LEU A 94 3.00 1.95 -25.30
N PHE A 95 3.60 3.07 -25.73
CA PHE A 95 4.50 3.09 -26.89
C PHE A 95 5.84 2.40 -26.62
N ALA A 96 6.41 2.55 -25.42
CA ALA A 96 7.64 1.88 -25.05
C ALA A 96 7.49 0.35 -25.13
N MET A 97 6.42 -0.20 -24.54
CA MET A 97 6.15 -1.63 -24.57
C MET A 97 5.90 -2.14 -25.98
N ALA A 98 5.13 -1.42 -26.80
CA ALA A 98 4.91 -1.80 -28.19
C ALA A 98 6.22 -1.88 -28.98
N PHE A 99 7.10 -0.88 -28.86
CA PHE A 99 8.35 -0.83 -29.62
C PHE A 99 9.36 -1.88 -29.18
N ILE A 100 9.42 -2.21 -27.89
CA ILE A 100 10.21 -3.35 -27.38
C ILE A 100 9.72 -4.65 -28.02
N LYS A 101 8.40 -4.88 -28.00
CA LYS A 101 7.77 -6.09 -28.58
C LYS A 101 8.01 -6.19 -30.08
N PHE A 102 7.84 -5.09 -30.83
CA PHE A 102 8.14 -5.07 -32.26
C PHE A 102 9.60 -5.37 -32.55
N SER A 103 10.54 -4.76 -31.80
CA SER A 103 11.98 -5.03 -31.95
C SER A 103 12.30 -6.51 -31.73
N MET A 104 11.77 -7.12 -30.66
CA MET A 104 11.99 -8.53 -30.34
C MET A 104 11.43 -9.47 -31.41
N ILE A 105 10.19 -9.25 -31.85
CA ILE A 105 9.56 -10.14 -32.84
C ILE A 105 10.30 -10.05 -34.19
N ILE A 106 10.66 -8.84 -34.64
CA ILE A 106 11.44 -8.64 -35.88
C ILE A 106 12.82 -9.30 -35.76
N PHE A 107 13.47 -9.17 -34.61
CA PHE A 107 14.74 -9.84 -34.33
C PHE A 107 14.61 -11.37 -34.43
N PHE A 108 13.58 -11.98 -33.83
CA PHE A 108 13.37 -13.42 -33.96
C PHE A 108 13.04 -13.85 -35.38
N LYS A 109 12.20 -13.08 -36.08
CA LYS A 109 11.83 -13.33 -37.47
C LYS A 109 13.04 -13.30 -38.40
N ARG A 110 14.09 -12.55 -38.06
CA ARG A 110 15.36 -12.55 -38.77
C ARG A 110 16.22 -13.80 -38.48
N ILE A 111 16.17 -14.32 -37.26
CA ILE A 111 16.97 -15.50 -36.86
C ILE A 111 16.35 -16.79 -37.40
N PHE A 112 15.02 -16.92 -37.32
CA PHE A 112 14.30 -18.15 -37.63
C PHE A 112 13.52 -18.00 -38.93
N ILE A 113 14.06 -18.53 -40.03
CA ILE A 113 13.57 -18.31 -41.40
C ILE A 113 12.48 -19.32 -41.82
N THR A 114 12.11 -20.27 -40.95
CA THR A 114 11.13 -21.31 -41.31
C THR A 114 9.73 -20.71 -41.55
N ARG A 115 9.02 -21.21 -42.57
CA ARG A 115 7.69 -20.68 -42.96
C ARG A 115 6.70 -20.64 -41.79
N SER A 116 6.68 -21.69 -40.98
CA SER A 116 5.81 -21.76 -39.79
C SER A 116 6.13 -20.64 -38.79
N PHE A 117 7.42 -20.41 -38.49
CA PHE A 117 7.84 -19.35 -37.58
C PHE A 117 7.51 -17.96 -38.13
N GLN A 118 7.73 -17.73 -39.43
CA GLN A 118 7.42 -16.46 -40.08
C GLN A 118 5.94 -16.10 -39.97
N ILE A 119 5.04 -17.09 -40.14
CA ILE A 119 3.59 -16.90 -39.98
C ILE A 119 3.26 -16.57 -38.52
N GLN A 120 3.77 -17.33 -37.56
CA GLN A 120 3.52 -17.09 -36.14
C GLN A 120 4.03 -15.71 -35.69
N ALA A 121 5.23 -15.31 -36.14
CA ALA A 121 5.78 -13.98 -35.86
C ALA A 121 4.94 -12.85 -36.48
N ASN A 122 4.39 -13.03 -37.68
CA ASN A 122 3.48 -12.06 -38.30
C ASN A 122 2.17 -11.92 -37.53
N ILE A 123 1.60 -13.04 -37.08
CA ILE A 123 0.40 -13.04 -36.23
C ILE A 123 0.70 -12.29 -34.93
N MET A 124 1.87 -12.53 -34.32
CA MET A 124 2.26 -11.83 -33.11
C MET A 124 2.43 -10.32 -33.33
N LEU A 125 3.03 -9.90 -34.44
CA LEU A 125 3.11 -8.47 -34.83
C LEU A 125 1.72 -7.85 -34.96
N ALA A 126 0.78 -8.55 -35.58
CA ALA A 126 -0.60 -8.09 -35.72
C ALA A 126 -1.29 -7.96 -34.36
N ILE A 127 -1.13 -8.94 -33.47
CA ILE A 127 -1.69 -8.91 -32.10
C ILE A 127 -1.19 -7.69 -31.33
N VAL A 128 0.14 -7.46 -31.32
CA VAL A 128 0.73 -6.31 -30.61
C VAL A 128 0.29 -4.97 -31.24
N SER A 129 0.13 -4.93 -32.57
CA SER A 129 -0.36 -3.72 -33.26
C SER A 129 -1.81 -3.42 -32.92
N CYS A 130 -2.68 -4.43 -32.91
CA CYS A 130 -4.08 -4.28 -32.49
C CYS A 130 -4.19 -3.84 -31.03
N TRP A 131 -3.37 -4.41 -30.15
CA TRP A 131 -3.27 -4.00 -28.75
C TRP A 131 -2.88 -2.51 -28.62
N LEU A 132 -1.82 -2.08 -29.30
CA LEU A 132 -1.39 -0.67 -29.29
C LEU A 132 -2.50 0.27 -29.77
N ILE A 133 -3.14 -0.05 -30.89
CA ILE A 133 -4.22 0.78 -31.46
C ILE A 133 -5.41 0.85 -30.51
N ALA A 134 -5.85 -0.30 -29.97
CA ALA A 134 -6.99 -0.36 -29.08
C ALA A 134 -6.75 0.45 -27.80
N PHE A 135 -5.62 0.24 -27.13
CA PHE A 135 -5.30 0.93 -25.88
C PHE A 135 -4.94 2.40 -26.10
N PHE A 136 -4.38 2.78 -27.25
CA PHE A 136 -4.18 4.18 -27.59
C PHE A 136 -5.50 4.96 -27.56
N TRP A 137 -6.52 4.46 -28.25
CA TRP A 137 -7.83 5.11 -28.28
C TRP A 137 -8.56 5.02 -26.94
N THR A 138 -8.42 3.89 -26.24
CA THR A 138 -9.03 3.68 -24.92
C THR A 138 -8.46 4.67 -23.90
N THR A 139 -7.14 4.83 -23.82
CA THR A 139 -6.47 5.81 -22.96
C THR A 139 -6.82 7.24 -23.39
N LEU A 140 -6.84 7.54 -24.68
CA LEU A 140 -7.16 8.89 -25.17
C LEU A 140 -8.59 9.33 -24.81
N PHE A 141 -9.56 8.41 -24.90
CA PHE A 141 -10.97 8.68 -24.69
C PHE A 141 -11.54 8.06 -23.41
N GLN A 142 -10.71 7.86 -22.38
CA GLN A 142 -11.16 7.36 -21.09
C GLN A 142 -12.12 8.32 -20.36
N ALA A 143 -12.12 9.60 -20.74
CA ALA A 143 -12.97 10.65 -20.19
C ALA A 143 -13.34 11.70 -21.26
N TRP A 144 -14.50 12.37 -21.11
CA TRP A 144 -14.93 13.42 -22.03
C TRP A 144 -15.45 14.67 -21.31
N PRO A 145 -14.95 15.88 -21.67
CA PRO A 145 -13.85 16.13 -22.62
C PRO A 145 -12.51 15.53 -22.13
N ILE A 146 -11.54 15.33 -23.04
CA ILE A 146 -10.22 14.73 -22.70
C ILE A 146 -9.57 15.46 -21.51
N SER A 147 -9.83 16.77 -21.36
CA SER A 147 -9.34 17.59 -20.25
C SER A 147 -9.85 17.17 -18.87
N GLN A 148 -10.92 16.39 -18.78
CA GLN A 148 -11.41 15.87 -17.50
C GLN A 148 -10.35 15.06 -16.76
N ASN A 149 -9.49 14.35 -17.50
CA ASN A 149 -8.41 13.54 -16.93
C ASN A 149 -7.51 14.32 -15.96
N TRP A 150 -7.44 15.65 -16.08
CA TRP A 150 -6.69 16.51 -15.15
C TRP A 150 -7.48 17.67 -14.56
N THR A 151 -8.68 17.97 -15.05
CA THR A 151 -9.52 19.06 -14.50
C THR A 151 -10.58 18.56 -13.53
N GLY A 152 -10.93 17.28 -13.57
CA GLY A 152 -12.06 16.71 -12.80
C GLY A 152 -13.43 17.22 -13.24
N VAL A 153 -13.53 17.96 -14.36
CA VAL A 153 -14.77 18.50 -14.91
C VAL A 153 -15.12 17.75 -16.21
N GLY A 154 -16.21 16.98 -16.20
CA GLY A 154 -16.65 16.16 -17.33
C GLY A 154 -17.30 14.85 -16.87
N ASN A 155 -17.48 13.92 -17.82
CA ASN A 155 -17.93 12.55 -17.56
C ASN A 155 -16.86 11.49 -17.83
N THR A 156 -16.56 10.68 -16.82
CA THR A 156 -15.67 9.52 -17.00
C THR A 156 -16.41 8.50 -17.88
N ILE A 157 -15.79 8.09 -18.99
CA ILE A 157 -16.41 7.18 -19.96
C ILE A 157 -16.13 5.73 -19.58
N LEU A 158 -14.90 5.46 -19.13
CA LEU A 158 -14.41 4.11 -18.90
C LEU A 158 -14.16 3.83 -17.42
N ASN A 159 -14.35 2.57 -17.02
CA ASN A 159 -13.93 2.10 -15.71
C ASN A 159 -12.40 2.02 -15.69
N GLU A 160 -11.77 2.99 -15.05
CA GLU A 160 -10.31 3.16 -15.00
C GLU A 160 -9.58 1.93 -14.41
N PRO A 161 -9.99 1.38 -13.24
CA PRO A 161 -9.40 0.14 -12.72
C PRO A 161 -9.49 -1.05 -13.69
N ALA A 162 -10.64 -1.25 -14.33
CA ALA A 162 -10.82 -2.35 -15.28
C ALA A 162 -9.96 -2.17 -16.54
N MET A 163 -9.79 -0.93 -17.00
CA MET A 163 -8.92 -0.60 -18.13
C MET A 163 -7.45 -0.91 -17.82
N TYR A 164 -6.92 -0.47 -16.68
CA TYR A 164 -5.54 -0.77 -16.29
C TYR A 164 -5.30 -2.26 -16.08
N LEU A 165 -6.29 -2.96 -15.52
CA LEU A 165 -6.22 -4.41 -15.38
C LEU A 165 -6.16 -5.09 -16.76
N ALA A 166 -7.03 -4.71 -17.69
CA ALA A 166 -7.03 -5.25 -19.04
C ALA A 166 -5.70 -4.97 -19.75
N LEU A 167 -5.17 -3.75 -19.63
CA LEU A 167 -3.86 -3.36 -20.17
C LEU A 167 -2.75 -4.27 -19.62
N GLY A 168 -2.65 -4.39 -18.29
CA GLY A 168 -1.62 -5.18 -17.63
C GLY A 168 -1.70 -6.68 -17.90
N VAL A 169 -2.90 -7.26 -17.91
CA VAL A 169 -3.09 -8.69 -18.21
C VAL A 169 -2.70 -9.00 -19.64
N ILE A 170 -3.17 -8.21 -20.61
CA ILE A 170 -2.85 -8.45 -22.03
C ILE A 170 -1.36 -8.20 -22.28
N ASP A 171 -0.76 -7.22 -21.63
CA ASP A 171 0.68 -6.93 -21.72
C ASP A 171 1.53 -8.14 -21.26
N VAL A 172 1.22 -8.71 -20.08
CA VAL A 172 1.89 -9.91 -19.55
C VAL A 172 1.66 -11.14 -20.42
N VAL A 173 0.43 -11.36 -20.91
CA VAL A 173 0.12 -12.50 -21.80
C VAL A 173 0.91 -12.40 -23.10
N THR A 174 0.98 -11.21 -23.70
CA THR A 174 1.71 -11.01 -24.95
C THR A 174 3.22 -11.13 -24.76
N ASP A 175 3.78 -10.72 -23.61
CA ASP A 175 5.18 -11.00 -23.25
C ASP A 175 5.47 -12.49 -23.21
N PHE A 176 4.62 -13.26 -22.52
CA PHE A 176 4.76 -14.70 -22.44
C PHE A 176 4.70 -15.36 -23.83
N MET A 177 3.74 -14.96 -24.67
CA MET A 177 3.62 -15.46 -26.03
C MET A 177 4.87 -15.17 -26.89
N ILE A 178 5.42 -13.96 -26.81
CA ILE A 178 6.63 -13.56 -27.54
C ILE A 178 7.84 -14.37 -27.08
N LEU A 179 7.99 -14.56 -25.77
CA LEU A 179 9.08 -15.37 -25.22
C LEU A 179 8.94 -16.83 -25.67
N CYS A 180 7.75 -17.43 -25.65
CA CYS A 180 7.55 -18.81 -26.05
C CYS A 180 7.75 -19.06 -27.56
N LEU A 181 7.64 -18.03 -28.40
CA LEU A 181 7.69 -18.12 -29.86
C LEU A 181 8.90 -18.92 -30.40
N PRO A 182 10.17 -18.66 -30.01
CA PRO A 182 11.33 -19.39 -30.50
C PRO A 182 11.54 -20.80 -29.90
N ILE A 183 10.88 -21.17 -28.80
CA ILE A 183 11.13 -22.44 -28.08
C ILE A 183 11.00 -23.67 -28.98
N PRO A 184 9.89 -23.86 -29.72
CA PRO A 184 9.70 -25.09 -30.50
C PRO A 184 10.74 -25.25 -31.61
N VAL A 185 11.26 -24.13 -32.15
CA VAL A 185 12.29 -24.15 -33.19
C VAL A 185 13.65 -24.49 -32.60
N ILE A 186 13.98 -23.95 -31.42
CA ILE A 186 15.26 -24.20 -30.74
C ILE A 186 15.39 -25.64 -30.27
N ILE A 187 14.31 -26.23 -29.73
CA ILE A 187 14.32 -27.63 -29.28
C ILE A 187 14.55 -28.59 -30.44
N ARG A 188 14.04 -28.26 -31.63
CA ARG A 188 14.18 -29.10 -32.84
C ARG A 188 15.50 -28.90 -33.57
N LEU A 189 16.24 -27.82 -33.28
CA LEU A 189 17.55 -27.58 -33.86
C LEU A 189 18.63 -28.21 -32.94
N HIS A 190 19.61 -28.90 -33.52
CA HIS A 190 20.85 -29.25 -32.82
C HIS A 190 21.68 -27.98 -32.60
N ALA A 191 21.15 -27.06 -31.79
CA ALA A 191 21.78 -25.79 -31.49
C ALA A 191 22.97 -26.03 -30.56
N ASP A 192 24.12 -25.50 -30.99
CA ASP A 192 25.33 -25.37 -30.16
C ASP A 192 24.99 -24.80 -28.77
N TRP A 193 25.67 -25.29 -27.74
CA TRP A 193 25.39 -25.01 -26.33
C TRP A 193 25.39 -23.51 -26.01
N THR A 194 26.21 -22.72 -26.70
CA THR A 194 26.24 -21.26 -26.59
C THR A 194 24.90 -20.61 -26.94
N LYS A 195 24.21 -21.12 -27.96
CA LYS A 195 22.89 -20.63 -28.39
C LYS A 195 21.81 -21.00 -27.39
N ARG A 196 21.91 -22.18 -26.76
CA ARG A 196 20.99 -22.62 -25.70
C ARG A 196 21.12 -21.76 -24.44
N ILE A 197 22.35 -21.42 -24.04
CA ILE A 197 22.60 -20.54 -22.88
C ILE A 197 22.08 -19.12 -23.13
N MET A 198 22.33 -18.52 -24.31
CA MET A 198 21.78 -17.20 -24.63
C MET A 198 20.26 -17.18 -24.57
N VAL A 199 19.62 -18.24 -25.06
CA VAL A 199 18.17 -18.40 -25.02
C VAL A 199 17.66 -18.50 -23.58
N LEU A 200 18.30 -19.33 -22.74
CA LEU A 200 17.96 -19.45 -21.32
C LEU A 200 18.13 -18.14 -20.54
N ILE A 201 19.16 -17.33 -20.85
CA ILE A 201 19.35 -16.00 -20.24
C ILE A 201 18.22 -15.05 -20.65
N VAL A 202 17.84 -15.02 -21.93
CA VAL A 202 16.72 -14.20 -22.41
C VAL A 202 15.41 -14.62 -21.73
N PHE A 203 15.18 -15.93 -21.58
CA PHE A 203 14.03 -16.46 -20.84
C PHE A 203 14.07 -16.12 -19.35
N GLY A 204 15.23 -16.21 -18.70
CA GLY A 204 15.39 -15.88 -17.29
C GLY A 204 15.06 -14.42 -16.99
N VAL A 205 15.51 -13.50 -17.84
CA VAL A 205 15.17 -12.07 -17.72
C VAL A 205 13.68 -11.83 -18.02
N GLY A 206 13.13 -12.48 -19.06
CA GLY A 206 11.71 -12.35 -19.39
C GLY A 206 10.77 -12.87 -18.29
N PHE A 207 11.09 -14.02 -17.68
CA PHE A 207 10.31 -14.57 -16.57
C PHE A 207 10.41 -13.72 -15.31
N PHE A 208 11.57 -13.10 -15.06
CA PHE A 208 11.74 -12.12 -13.97
C PHE A 208 10.83 -10.90 -14.18
N CYS A 209 10.77 -10.34 -15.40
CA CYS A 209 9.89 -9.23 -15.71
C CYS A 209 8.42 -9.59 -15.49
N ILE A 210 7.98 -10.76 -15.97
CA ILE A 210 6.62 -11.26 -15.75
C ILE A 210 6.32 -11.42 -14.25
N ALA A 211 7.23 -12.02 -13.48
CA ALA A 211 7.05 -12.19 -12.04
C ALA A 211 6.96 -10.85 -11.30
N ALA A 212 7.76 -9.86 -11.70
CA ALA A 212 7.71 -8.50 -11.17
C ALA A 212 6.39 -7.80 -11.52
N SER A 213 5.92 -7.91 -12.76
CA SER A 213 4.64 -7.35 -13.22
C SER A 213 3.44 -8.02 -12.54
N CYS A 214 3.45 -9.34 -12.38
CA CYS A 214 2.42 -10.08 -11.65
C CYS A 214 2.37 -9.68 -10.17
N ARG A 215 3.54 -9.54 -9.52
CA ARG A 215 3.62 -9.04 -8.14
C ARG A 215 3.07 -7.62 -8.02
N LEU A 216 3.35 -6.76 -9.00
CA LEU A 216 2.82 -5.41 -9.04
C LEU A 216 1.29 -5.42 -9.19
N LEU A 217 0.73 -6.22 -10.09
CA LEU A 217 -0.72 -6.41 -10.27
C LEU A 217 -1.40 -6.94 -8.99
N MET A 218 -0.78 -7.91 -8.32
CA MET A 218 -1.29 -8.46 -7.06
C MET A 218 -1.26 -7.42 -5.92
N ASN A 219 -0.26 -6.55 -5.89
CA ASN A 219 -0.13 -5.50 -4.88
C ASN A 219 -0.96 -4.24 -5.16
N THR A 220 -1.38 -4.01 -6.41
CA THR A 220 -2.05 -2.76 -6.82
C THR A 220 -3.58 -2.84 -6.88
N GLY A 221 -4.22 -4.02 -6.87
CA GLY A 221 -5.70 -3.99 -6.77
C GLY A 221 -6.53 -5.23 -7.10
N LEU A 222 -6.20 -6.44 -6.63
CA LEU A 222 -7.11 -7.59 -6.84
C LEU A 222 -7.39 -8.49 -5.63
N LEU A 223 -6.96 -8.11 -4.42
CA LEU A 223 -7.41 -8.73 -3.18
C LEU A 223 -7.71 -7.71 -2.08
N TYR A 224 -8.16 -6.50 -2.42
CA TYR A 224 -9.07 -5.84 -1.49
C TYR A 224 -10.41 -6.58 -1.63
N LYS A 225 -10.56 -7.70 -0.91
CA LYS A 225 -11.90 -8.20 -0.60
C LYS A 225 -12.65 -7.00 -0.07
N MET A 226 -13.75 -6.64 -0.70
CA MET A 226 -14.73 -5.73 -0.12
C MET A 226 -15.85 -6.64 0.38
N PRO A 227 -15.76 -7.17 1.62
CA PRO A 227 -16.69 -8.19 2.10
C PRO A 227 -18.13 -7.74 1.95
N ILE A 228 -18.40 -6.44 2.18
CA ILE A 228 -19.73 -5.84 2.02
C ILE A 228 -20.22 -5.86 0.57
N ALA A 229 -19.34 -5.65 -0.43
CA ALA A 229 -19.71 -5.69 -1.84
C ALA A 229 -20.02 -7.12 -2.28
N ASP A 230 -19.21 -8.09 -1.84
CA ASP A 230 -19.44 -9.51 -2.13
C ASP A 230 -20.73 -10.02 -1.48
N PHE A 231 -20.99 -9.61 -0.24
CA PHE A 231 -22.22 -9.93 0.48
C PHE A 231 -23.45 -9.26 -0.14
N ALA A 232 -23.37 -7.99 -0.53
CA ALA A 232 -24.46 -7.29 -1.22
C ALA A 232 -24.83 -7.99 -2.55
N ARG A 233 -23.83 -8.45 -3.31
CA ARG A 233 -24.05 -9.22 -4.55
C ARG A 233 -24.70 -10.57 -4.29
N SER A 234 -24.31 -11.29 -3.23
CA SER A 234 -24.94 -12.57 -2.90
C SER A 234 -26.43 -12.42 -2.56
N LEU A 235 -26.80 -11.28 -1.96
CA LEU A 235 -28.18 -10.88 -1.69
C LEU A 235 -28.88 -10.19 -2.87
N ARG A 236 -28.19 -9.99 -4.00
CA ARG A 236 -28.68 -9.27 -5.19
C ARG A 236 -29.16 -7.84 -4.87
N LEU A 237 -28.52 -7.19 -3.92
CA LEU A 237 -28.79 -5.80 -3.56
C LEU A 237 -28.13 -4.84 -4.56
N PRO A 238 -28.74 -3.67 -4.85
CA PRO A 238 -28.08 -2.62 -5.62
C PRO A 238 -26.78 -2.18 -4.94
N LEU A 239 -25.70 -2.17 -5.73
CA LEU A 239 -24.38 -1.79 -5.25
C LEU A 239 -23.95 -0.48 -5.91
N HIS A 240 -23.68 0.53 -5.09
CA HIS A 240 -23.08 1.79 -5.53
C HIS A 240 -21.67 1.88 -4.93
N GLN A 241 -20.66 1.82 -5.77
CA GLN A 241 -19.28 2.09 -5.40
C GLN A 241 -18.96 3.52 -5.86
N ILE A 242 -18.63 4.38 -4.90
CA ILE A 242 -18.35 5.79 -5.15
C ILE A 242 -17.07 6.18 -4.45
N ASP A 243 -16.24 6.95 -5.13
CA ASP A 243 -15.05 7.57 -4.55
C ASP A 243 -15.38 8.95 -3.96
N SER A 244 -16.54 9.51 -4.32
CA SER A 244 -17.03 10.79 -3.83
C SER A 244 -18.55 10.88 -3.94
N PHE A 245 -19.16 11.67 -3.05
CA PHE A 245 -20.55 12.07 -3.19
C PHE A 245 -20.78 13.13 -4.27
N ARG A 246 -19.76 13.71 -4.91
CA ARG A 246 -19.96 14.76 -5.92
C ARG A 246 -20.76 14.23 -7.12
N GLY A 247 -21.88 14.87 -7.43
CA GLY A 247 -22.77 14.46 -8.54
C GLY A 247 -23.57 13.18 -8.29
N TRP A 248 -23.35 12.49 -7.17
CA TRP A 248 -24.10 11.29 -6.82
C TRP A 248 -25.37 11.63 -6.03
N ALA A 249 -26.48 10.98 -6.35
CA ALA A 249 -27.69 11.05 -5.55
C ALA A 249 -28.23 9.63 -5.34
N PRO A 250 -28.87 9.37 -4.20
CA PRO A 250 -29.41 8.05 -3.93
C PRO A 250 -30.65 7.87 -4.82
N HIS A 251 -30.62 6.89 -5.73
CA HIS A 251 -31.74 6.62 -6.62
C HIS A 251 -32.79 5.80 -5.87
N ALA A 252 -33.88 6.46 -5.49
CA ALA A 252 -35.07 5.81 -4.97
C ALA A 252 -35.61 4.80 -6.01
N ARG A 253 -35.78 3.54 -5.60
CA ARG A 253 -36.50 2.57 -6.43
C ARG A 253 -38.00 2.89 -6.34
N ASP A 254 -38.69 2.94 -7.47
CA ASP A 254 -40.15 3.09 -7.55
C ASP A 254 -40.71 4.38 -6.91
N GLY A 255 -39.92 5.45 -6.85
CA GLY A 255 -40.34 6.74 -6.28
C GLY A 255 -40.41 6.78 -4.75
N LEU A 256 -40.05 5.69 -4.07
CA LEU A 256 -39.97 5.62 -2.61
C LEU A 256 -38.58 6.10 -2.15
N GLY A 257 -38.55 7.26 -1.49
CA GLY A 257 -37.32 7.78 -0.86
C GLY A 257 -36.79 6.84 0.24
N PHE A 258 -35.55 7.08 0.68
CA PHE A 258 -34.94 6.29 1.75
C PHE A 258 -35.51 6.71 3.11
N ASN A 259 -35.73 5.76 4.02
CA ASN A 259 -36.17 6.10 5.37
C ASN A 259 -35.00 6.44 6.28
N LEU A 260 -33.92 5.66 6.21
CA LEU A 260 -32.77 5.77 7.11
C LEU A 260 -31.50 5.37 6.37
N ILE A 261 -30.41 6.09 6.64
CA ILE A 261 -29.06 5.75 6.18
C ILE A 261 -28.30 5.09 7.32
N LEU A 262 -27.63 3.96 7.05
CA LEU A 262 -26.77 3.28 8.02
C LEU A 262 -25.32 3.34 7.54
N ALA A 263 -24.47 4.02 8.30
CA ALA A 263 -23.03 4.05 8.09
C ALA A 263 -22.33 3.16 9.11
N VAL A 264 -21.44 2.30 8.64
CA VAL A 264 -20.58 1.46 9.51
C VAL A 264 -19.23 1.37 8.85
N SER A 265 -18.18 1.92 9.49
CA SER A 265 -16.82 1.96 8.93
C SER A 265 -16.76 2.49 7.48
N PHE A 266 -17.59 3.50 7.17
CA PHE A 266 -17.67 4.10 5.84
C PHE A 266 -16.76 5.33 5.76
N GLY A 267 -15.79 5.34 4.84
CA GLY A 267 -14.69 6.31 4.83
C GLY A 267 -15.02 7.71 4.31
N LEU A 268 -16.23 7.96 3.80
CA LEU A 268 -16.62 9.26 3.26
C LEU A 268 -17.56 9.99 4.20
N LEU A 269 -17.33 11.30 4.38
CA LEU A 269 -18.29 12.16 5.07
C LEU A 269 -19.58 12.25 4.25
N ILE A 270 -20.70 11.82 4.83
CA ILE A 270 -22.01 11.85 4.16
C ILE A 270 -22.56 13.28 4.22
N PRO A 271 -22.71 13.98 3.08
CA PRO A 271 -23.07 15.39 3.09
C PRO A 271 -24.53 15.59 3.49
N ARG A 272 -24.83 16.75 4.08
CA ARG A 272 -26.17 17.17 4.51
C ARG A 272 -27.28 16.81 3.52
N ARG A 273 -27.11 17.13 2.23
CA ARG A 273 -28.12 16.88 1.18
C ARG A 273 -28.52 15.40 1.05
N ILE A 274 -27.63 14.47 1.41
CA ILE A 274 -27.88 13.04 1.38
C ILE A 274 -28.57 12.63 2.68
N ILE A 275 -28.08 13.11 3.83
CA ILE A 275 -28.70 12.87 5.14
C ILE A 275 -30.16 13.33 5.12
N GLU A 276 -30.42 14.57 4.69
CA GLU A 276 -31.76 15.17 4.62
C GLU A 276 -32.65 14.56 3.53
N SER A 277 -32.10 13.78 2.61
CA SER A 277 -32.91 13.01 1.64
C SER A 277 -33.59 11.80 2.26
N ALA A 278 -33.12 11.36 3.44
CA ALA A 278 -33.72 10.26 4.17
C ALA A 278 -34.68 10.77 5.25
N LYS A 279 -35.85 10.13 5.38
CA LYS A 279 -36.94 10.55 6.30
C LYS A 279 -36.45 10.78 7.74
N TYR A 280 -35.57 9.92 8.23
CA TYR A 280 -35.05 9.93 9.61
C TYR A 280 -33.55 10.26 9.66
N GLY A 281 -32.98 10.79 8.58
CA GLY A 281 -31.54 11.03 8.48
C GLY A 281 -30.75 9.73 8.40
N GLY A 282 -29.75 9.58 9.27
CA GLY A 282 -28.98 8.34 9.35
C GLY A 282 -28.24 8.15 10.66
N LEU A 283 -27.76 6.93 10.84
CA LEU A 283 -27.01 6.48 12.00
C LEU A 283 -25.60 6.05 11.60
N ASN A 284 -24.67 6.20 12.54
CA ASN A 284 -23.33 5.62 12.49
C ASN A 284 -23.12 4.68 13.68
N VAL A 285 -22.57 3.50 13.44
CA VAL A 285 -22.07 2.61 14.50
C VAL A 285 -20.59 2.84 14.68
N HIS A 286 -20.21 3.34 15.86
CA HIS A 286 -18.85 3.67 16.21
C HIS A 286 -18.33 2.71 17.30
N PRO A 287 -17.18 2.04 17.12
CA PRO A 287 -16.69 1.04 18.06
C PRO A 287 -15.87 1.67 19.20
N SER A 288 -16.45 2.67 19.87
CA SER A 288 -15.97 3.20 21.15
C SER A 288 -17.13 3.73 22.00
N MET A 289 -16.83 4.10 23.24
CA MET A 289 -17.76 4.81 24.11
C MET A 289 -17.60 6.32 23.90
N LEU A 290 -18.24 6.88 22.86
CA LEU A 290 -18.16 8.31 22.56
C LEU A 290 -18.54 9.17 23.78
N PRO A 291 -17.88 10.31 24.00
CA PRO A 291 -16.93 10.96 23.08
C PRO A 291 -15.48 10.42 23.14
N ASP A 292 -15.17 9.39 23.93
CA ASP A 292 -13.82 8.81 23.95
C ASP A 292 -13.50 8.02 22.68
N LEU A 293 -12.24 8.05 22.24
CA LEU A 293 -11.72 7.40 21.02
C LEU A 293 -12.54 7.73 19.75
N TRP A 294 -12.94 8.99 19.57
CA TRP A 294 -13.58 9.45 18.33
C TRP A 294 -12.58 9.47 17.16
N GLY A 295 -13.03 9.29 15.91
CA GLY A 295 -12.18 9.39 14.72
C GLY A 295 -11.92 8.05 14.01
N ALA A 296 -10.89 8.03 13.16
CA ALA A 296 -10.75 7.02 12.10
C ALA A 296 -10.23 5.63 12.56
N ALA A 297 -9.61 5.50 13.74
CA ALA A 297 -8.94 4.26 14.14
C ALA A 297 -9.19 3.80 15.61
N PRO A 298 -10.43 3.86 16.14
CA PRO A 298 -10.76 3.56 17.55
C PRO A 298 -10.22 2.22 18.05
N LEU A 299 -10.47 1.12 17.32
CA LEU A 299 -10.01 -0.22 17.70
C LEU A 299 -8.48 -0.33 17.78
N HIS A 300 -7.77 0.39 16.90
CA HIS A 300 -6.31 0.38 16.92
C HIS A 300 -5.79 1.08 18.17
N HIS A 301 -6.32 2.27 18.47
CA HIS A 301 -5.91 3.02 19.67
C HIS A 301 -6.26 2.27 20.95
N ALA A 302 -7.43 1.62 21.03
CA ALA A 302 -7.78 0.75 22.16
C ALA A 302 -6.73 -0.36 22.38
N LEU A 303 -6.27 -1.02 21.31
CA LEU A 303 -5.20 -2.03 21.40
C LEU A 303 -3.85 -1.43 21.81
N LEU A 304 -3.47 -0.28 21.25
CA LEU A 304 -2.20 0.38 21.54
C LEU A 304 -2.12 0.89 22.99
N ASP A 305 -3.21 1.49 23.47
CA ASP A 305 -3.34 1.97 24.85
C ASP A 305 -3.45 0.81 25.85
N GLY A 306 -3.81 -0.39 25.37
CA GLY A 306 -3.95 -1.59 26.19
C GLY A 306 -5.26 -1.62 26.96
N ASP A 307 -6.31 -1.03 26.39
CA ASP A 307 -7.64 -0.98 26.98
C ASP A 307 -8.15 -2.41 27.23
N LYS A 308 -8.68 -2.63 28.43
CA LYS A 308 -9.30 -3.91 28.82
C LYS A 308 -10.80 -3.94 28.56
N ARG A 309 -11.37 -2.78 28.28
CA ARG A 309 -12.78 -2.58 28.00
C ARG A 309 -12.94 -1.68 26.79
N ILE A 310 -14.01 -1.91 26.04
CA ILE A 310 -14.37 -1.08 24.90
C ILE A 310 -15.87 -0.80 24.91
N GLY A 311 -16.27 0.36 24.42
CA GLY A 311 -17.67 0.67 24.22
C GLY A 311 -18.09 0.54 22.77
N LEU A 312 -19.40 0.57 22.55
CA LEU A 312 -20.01 0.73 21.25
C LEU A 312 -21.03 1.86 21.36
N THR A 313 -21.08 2.71 20.34
CA THR A 313 -22.01 3.83 20.28
C THR A 313 -22.74 3.81 18.94
N VAL A 314 -24.06 3.95 18.98
CA VAL A 314 -24.88 4.33 17.84
C VAL A 314 -25.21 5.80 17.99
N GLN A 315 -24.85 6.60 16.99
CA GLN A 315 -25.08 8.04 16.95
C GLN A 315 -25.77 8.43 15.65
N THR A 316 -26.36 9.62 15.60
CA THR A 316 -26.84 10.20 14.34
C THR A 316 -25.68 10.60 13.41
N LEU A 317 -25.94 10.78 12.12
CA LEU A 317 -24.95 11.34 11.20
C LEU A 317 -24.89 12.87 11.33
N HIS A 318 -23.68 13.42 11.41
CA HIS A 318 -23.46 14.86 11.44
C HIS A 318 -23.04 15.40 10.05
N PRO A 319 -23.62 16.52 9.57
CA PRO A 319 -23.47 16.95 8.18
C PRO A 319 -22.08 17.47 7.79
N THR A 320 -21.25 17.87 8.76
CA THR A 320 -19.95 18.52 8.51
C THR A 320 -18.78 17.89 9.24
N GLN A 321 -19.03 16.92 10.13
CA GLN A 321 -17.99 16.33 10.99
C GLN A 321 -18.29 14.84 11.17
N MET A 322 -17.24 14.01 11.21
CA MET A 322 -17.37 12.61 11.60
C MET A 322 -17.45 12.50 13.12
N ASP A 323 -18.15 11.48 13.60
CA ASP A 323 -18.28 11.13 15.02
C ASP A 323 -18.74 12.24 15.97
N ASN A 324 -19.49 13.21 15.45
CA ASN A 324 -20.07 14.30 16.21
C ASN A 324 -21.60 14.31 16.16
N GLY A 325 -22.18 13.14 15.94
CA GLY A 325 -23.62 12.94 16.00
C GLY A 325 -24.13 12.92 17.43
N ALA A 326 -25.40 13.21 17.60
CA ALA A 326 -26.06 12.99 18.87
C ALA A 326 -26.15 11.48 19.17
N ILE A 327 -25.76 11.07 20.39
CA ILE A 327 -25.72 9.67 20.82
C ILE A 327 -27.14 9.15 21.00
N VAL A 328 -27.48 8.06 20.30
CA VAL A 328 -28.80 7.43 20.29
C VAL A 328 -28.83 6.21 21.20
N ALA A 329 -27.79 5.39 21.15
CA ALA A 329 -27.62 4.24 22.02
C ALA A 329 -26.14 4.02 22.29
N GLN A 330 -25.82 3.47 23.45
CA GLN A 330 -24.45 3.21 23.84
C GLN A 330 -24.39 2.05 24.82
N THR A 331 -23.33 1.27 24.77
CA THR A 331 -23.03 0.27 25.80
C THR A 331 -22.96 0.92 27.17
N ARG A 332 -23.51 0.23 28.19
CA ARG A 332 -23.46 0.73 29.57
C ARG A 332 -22.03 0.73 30.10
N GLU A 333 -21.76 1.63 31.05
CA GLU A 333 -20.51 1.61 31.79
C GLU A 333 -20.36 0.30 32.59
N PRO A 334 -19.12 -0.21 32.75
CA PRO A 334 -17.84 0.36 32.32
C PRO A 334 -17.43 -0.02 30.87
N GLY A 335 -18.38 -0.43 30.02
CA GLY A 335 -18.11 -0.98 28.69
C GLY A 335 -17.93 -2.51 28.70
N ILE A 336 -17.76 -3.06 27.51
CA ILE A 336 -17.62 -4.49 27.24
C ILE A 336 -16.18 -4.92 27.57
N GLU A 337 -16.02 -5.99 28.33
CA GLU A 337 -14.70 -6.56 28.62
C GLU A 337 -14.09 -7.20 27.38
N ILE A 338 -12.82 -6.94 27.11
CA ILE A 338 -12.11 -7.50 25.95
C ILE A 338 -11.32 -8.76 26.39
N PRO A 339 -11.69 -9.95 25.91
CA PRO A 339 -10.95 -11.18 26.18
C PRO A 339 -9.47 -11.06 25.81
N SER A 340 -8.61 -11.83 26.48
CA SER A 340 -7.17 -11.86 26.19
C SER A 340 -6.88 -12.21 24.73
N GLU A 341 -7.66 -13.10 24.14
CA GLU A 341 -7.52 -13.61 22.78
C GLU A 341 -7.87 -12.52 21.76
N ALA A 342 -8.95 -11.77 22.03
CA ALA A 342 -9.37 -10.65 21.19
C ALA A 342 -8.34 -9.50 21.18
N ARG A 343 -7.57 -9.33 22.26
CA ARG A 343 -6.51 -8.30 22.36
C ARG A 343 -5.22 -8.63 21.60
N GLN A 344 -5.12 -9.80 20.96
CA GLN A 344 -3.88 -10.20 20.29
C GLN A 344 -3.67 -9.54 18.92
N SER A 345 -4.75 -9.17 18.21
CA SER A 345 -4.64 -8.55 16.89
C SER A 345 -5.86 -7.68 16.57
N PHE A 346 -5.72 -6.77 15.60
CA PHE A 346 -6.85 -6.00 15.09
C PHE A 346 -7.99 -6.88 14.58
N SER A 347 -7.68 -7.94 13.82
CA SER A 347 -8.70 -8.86 13.28
C SER A 347 -9.48 -9.51 14.40
N SER A 348 -8.79 -10.05 15.41
CA SER A 348 -9.42 -10.74 16.54
C SER A 348 -10.33 -9.80 17.35
N LEU A 349 -9.92 -8.54 17.54
CA LEU A 349 -10.77 -7.55 18.20
C LEU A 349 -11.98 -7.16 17.33
N ALA A 350 -11.77 -6.94 16.03
CA ALA A 350 -12.84 -6.60 15.10
C ALA A 350 -13.88 -7.73 15.01
N ASP A 351 -13.45 -8.98 14.89
CA ASP A 351 -14.32 -10.16 14.84
C ASP A 351 -15.14 -10.33 16.13
N TYR A 352 -14.56 -9.95 17.28
CA TYR A 352 -15.25 -9.96 18.57
C TYR A 352 -16.29 -8.85 18.71
N ILE A 353 -15.96 -7.62 18.25
CA ILE A 353 -16.80 -6.43 18.45
C ILE A 353 -17.87 -6.25 17.36
N ALA A 354 -17.62 -6.72 16.14
CA ALA A 354 -18.55 -6.59 15.02
C ALA A 354 -19.96 -7.13 15.31
N PRO A 355 -20.16 -8.36 15.83
CA PRO A 355 -21.51 -8.86 16.15
C PRO A 355 -22.19 -8.03 17.24
N LEU A 356 -21.46 -7.62 18.28
CA LEU A 356 -21.99 -6.78 19.36
C LEU A 356 -22.44 -5.40 18.86
N GLY A 357 -21.69 -4.82 17.90
CA GLY A 357 -22.07 -3.58 17.23
C GLY A 357 -23.32 -3.73 16.37
N ALA A 358 -23.47 -4.88 15.70
CA ALA A 358 -24.67 -5.21 14.93
C ALA A 358 -25.89 -5.39 15.85
N ASP A 359 -25.76 -6.10 16.96
CA ASP A 359 -26.83 -6.30 17.94
C ASP A 359 -27.29 -4.96 18.53
N LEU A 360 -26.35 -4.10 18.94
CA LEU A 360 -26.68 -2.76 19.44
C LEU A 360 -27.43 -1.92 18.39
N LEU A 361 -27.03 -2.01 17.12
CA LEU A 361 -27.72 -1.30 16.03
C LEU A 361 -29.14 -1.85 15.84
N ILE A 362 -29.31 -3.18 15.82
CA ILE A 362 -30.62 -3.82 15.68
C ILE A 362 -31.54 -3.41 16.83
N ASP A 363 -31.08 -3.50 18.08
CA ASP A 363 -31.83 -3.07 19.26
C ASP A 363 -32.26 -1.60 19.16
N THR A 364 -31.36 -0.74 18.68
CA THR A 364 -31.62 0.69 18.46
C THR A 364 -32.73 0.92 17.44
N LEU A 365 -32.77 0.12 16.37
CA LEU A 365 -33.78 0.19 15.33
C LEU A 365 -35.14 -0.34 15.81
N GLU A 366 -35.16 -1.50 16.47
CA GLU A 366 -36.38 -2.13 16.99
C GLU A 366 -37.09 -1.27 18.05
N GLN A 367 -36.32 -0.60 18.90
CA GLN A 367 -36.84 0.32 19.92
C GLN A 367 -37.22 1.70 19.36
N GLY A 368 -36.97 1.97 18.09
CA GLY A 368 -37.29 3.26 17.47
C GLY A 368 -36.47 4.44 17.99
N LEU A 369 -35.32 4.20 18.64
CA LEU A 369 -34.53 5.23 19.31
C LEU A 369 -34.00 6.30 18.35
N PHE A 370 -33.85 5.96 17.07
CA PHE A 370 -33.45 6.89 16.00
C PHE A 370 -34.41 8.08 15.80
N GLN A 371 -35.60 8.05 16.40
CA GLN A 371 -36.59 9.14 16.37
C GLN A 371 -36.51 10.06 17.58
N SER A 372 -35.75 9.70 18.62
CA SER A 372 -35.67 10.44 19.88
C SER A 372 -34.73 11.65 19.76
N SER A 373 -35.08 12.77 20.42
CA SER A 373 -34.21 13.95 20.49
C SER A 373 -32.99 13.63 21.36
N ALA A 374 -31.88 13.30 20.72
CA ALA A 374 -30.67 12.70 21.29
C ALA A 374 -29.75 13.65 22.11
N SER A 375 -30.29 14.76 22.64
CA SER A 375 -29.53 15.73 23.44
C SER A 375 -29.09 15.16 24.80
N ASP A 376 -29.97 14.41 25.47
CA ASP A 376 -29.79 14.07 26.88
C ASP A 376 -28.73 12.97 27.09
N LEU A 377 -28.69 11.97 26.20
CA LEU A 377 -27.68 10.91 26.24
C LEU A 377 -26.28 11.44 25.92
N THR A 378 -26.17 12.42 25.03
CA THR A 378 -24.89 13.04 24.67
C THR A 378 -24.29 13.79 25.88
N LEU A 379 -25.11 14.57 26.59
CA LEU A 379 -24.69 15.27 27.82
C LEU A 379 -24.29 14.29 28.92
N GLN A 380 -25.05 13.19 29.09
CA GLN A 380 -24.69 12.13 30.04
C GLN A 380 -23.36 11.48 29.69
N ALA A 381 -23.09 11.17 28.42
CA ALA A 381 -21.82 10.58 27.98
C ALA A 381 -20.62 11.49 28.26
N VAL A 382 -20.75 12.80 28.06
CA VAL A 382 -19.70 13.78 28.41
C VAL A 382 -19.45 13.79 29.92
N SER A 383 -20.51 13.76 30.74
CA SER A 383 -20.38 13.77 32.21
C SER A 383 -19.65 12.53 32.76
N LYS A 384 -19.81 11.39 32.07
CA LYS A 384 -19.21 10.08 32.40
C LYS A 384 -17.71 10.00 32.19
N LEU A 385 -17.10 10.94 31.47
CA LEU A 385 -15.63 11.00 31.38
C LEU A 385 -14.96 11.36 32.71
N HIS A 386 -15.72 11.69 33.77
CA HIS A 386 -15.22 11.95 35.12
C HIS A 386 -14.07 12.99 35.14
N GLY A 387 -14.19 14.01 34.29
CA GLY A 387 -13.18 15.08 34.16
C GLY A 387 -11.96 14.73 33.32
N ARG A 388 -11.91 13.56 32.66
CA ARG A 388 -10.89 13.24 31.66
C ARG A 388 -11.25 13.83 30.30
N GLU A 389 -10.25 14.24 29.53
CA GLU A 389 -10.47 14.66 28.15
C GLU A 389 -10.72 13.45 27.23
N PRO A 390 -11.62 13.57 26.25
CA PRO A 390 -11.85 12.50 25.27
C PRO A 390 -10.61 12.27 24.40
N ARG A 391 -10.19 11.01 24.26
CA ARG A 391 -9.07 10.66 23.38
C ARG A 391 -9.49 10.72 21.92
N HIS A 392 -8.64 11.28 21.06
CA HIS A 392 -8.85 11.26 19.60
C HIS A 392 -8.10 10.09 18.97
N ALA A 393 -8.84 9.18 18.33
CA ALA A 393 -8.33 8.00 17.65
C ALA A 393 -8.02 8.30 16.17
N ARG A 394 -7.01 9.16 15.92
CA ARG A 394 -6.60 9.51 14.56
C ARG A 394 -6.12 8.31 13.75
N LYS A 395 -6.20 8.42 12.42
CA LYS A 395 -5.57 7.46 11.50
C LYS A 395 -4.08 7.29 11.84
N LEU A 396 -3.64 6.03 11.91
CA LEU A 396 -2.25 5.68 12.17
C LEU A 396 -1.39 5.96 10.93
N ILE A 397 -0.18 6.49 11.15
CA ILE A 397 0.81 6.80 10.12
C ILE A 397 2.10 6.00 10.35
N LEU A 398 2.98 5.96 9.35
CA LEU A 398 4.26 5.23 9.45
C LEU A 398 5.16 5.74 10.58
N GLU A 399 5.02 7.01 10.96
CA GLU A 399 5.78 7.62 12.04
C GLU A 399 5.39 7.07 13.42
N ASP A 400 4.14 6.60 13.59
CA ASP A 400 3.65 5.99 14.84
C ASP A 400 4.38 4.69 15.21
N ARG A 401 5.21 4.18 14.29
CA ARG A 401 6.03 2.98 14.45
C ARG A 401 7.43 3.29 15.00
N HIS A 402 7.78 4.57 15.17
CA HIS A 402 9.02 4.97 15.84
C HIS A 402 8.89 4.68 17.33
N ILE A 403 9.80 3.89 17.87
CA ILE A 403 9.82 3.64 19.32
C ILE A 403 10.41 4.87 20.01
N ASP A 404 9.63 5.53 20.85
CA ASP A 404 10.16 6.51 21.78
C ASP A 404 10.61 5.81 23.07
N TRP A 405 11.89 5.42 23.11
CA TRP A 405 12.49 4.72 24.24
C TRP A 405 12.44 5.51 25.54
N ASN A 406 12.36 6.85 25.48
CA ASN A 406 12.40 7.69 26.67
C ASN A 406 11.04 7.76 27.37
N THR A 407 9.94 7.51 26.66
CA THR A 407 8.59 7.66 27.22
C THR A 407 7.76 6.37 27.18
N TRP A 408 8.11 5.40 26.33
CA TRP A 408 7.32 4.18 26.20
C TRP A 408 7.74 3.12 27.21
N SER A 409 6.74 2.52 27.85
CA SER A 409 6.91 1.31 28.66
C SER A 409 7.17 0.09 27.79
N ALA A 410 7.81 -0.94 28.38
CA ALA A 410 8.02 -2.22 27.69
C ALA A 410 6.71 -2.82 27.18
N ASN A 411 5.66 -2.78 28.00
CA ASN A 411 4.34 -3.26 27.61
C ASN A 411 3.75 -2.49 26.42
N LYS A 412 3.97 -1.17 26.33
CA LYS A 412 3.53 -0.37 25.18
C LYS A 412 4.26 -0.81 23.92
N ILE A 413 5.59 -0.95 23.97
CA ILE A 413 6.40 -1.42 22.84
C ILE A 413 5.92 -2.78 22.33
N VAL A 414 5.66 -3.72 23.22
CA VAL A 414 5.13 -5.05 22.85
C VAL A 414 3.77 -4.94 22.15
N ARG A 415 2.84 -4.10 22.63
CA ARG A 415 1.53 -3.90 21.98
C ARG A 415 1.67 -3.27 20.60
N PHE A 416 2.53 -2.27 20.46
CA PHE A 416 2.85 -1.64 19.19
C PHE A 416 3.47 -2.64 18.20
N GLN A 417 4.40 -3.49 18.65
CA GLN A 417 5.02 -4.52 17.81
C GLN A 417 4.00 -5.56 17.36
N LYS A 418 3.07 -5.98 18.22
CA LYS A 418 1.98 -6.90 17.85
C LYS A 418 1.06 -6.30 16.79
N LEU A 419 0.73 -5.01 16.88
CA LEU A 419 -0.19 -4.37 15.93
C LEU A 419 0.47 -4.07 14.58
N PHE A 420 1.69 -3.52 14.58
CA PHE A 420 2.37 -3.08 13.36
C PHE A 420 3.26 -4.16 12.72
N SER A 421 3.51 -5.26 13.41
CA SER A 421 4.46 -6.34 13.08
C SER A 421 5.91 -5.90 12.87
N SER A 422 6.18 -4.59 12.94
CA SER A 422 7.52 -4.04 12.86
C SER A 422 7.56 -2.59 13.36
N LEU A 423 8.56 -2.30 14.18
CA LEU A 423 8.84 -0.96 14.68
C LEU A 423 10.21 -0.50 14.20
N TRP A 424 10.54 0.78 14.39
CA TRP A 424 11.83 1.29 13.94
C TRP A 424 12.42 2.31 14.90
N ASN A 425 13.74 2.45 14.83
CA ASN A 425 14.52 3.48 15.52
C ASN A 425 15.67 3.97 14.65
N THR A 426 16.29 5.04 15.09
CA THR A 426 17.61 5.46 14.62
C THR A 426 18.68 5.04 15.61
N MET A 427 19.85 4.71 15.09
CA MET A 427 21.04 4.41 15.88
C MET A 427 22.22 5.20 15.35
N GLN A 428 22.94 5.85 16.27
CA GLN A 428 24.20 6.48 15.95
C GLN A 428 25.28 5.40 15.78
N THR A 429 25.96 5.41 14.63
CA THR A 429 27.10 4.50 14.35
C THR A 429 28.35 5.31 14.02
N PRO A 430 29.55 4.71 14.05
CA PRO A 430 30.77 5.37 13.57
C PRO A 430 30.68 5.88 12.13
N THR A 431 29.78 5.30 11.32
CA THR A 431 29.54 5.67 9.91
C THR A 431 28.35 6.62 9.71
N GLY A 432 27.81 7.18 10.79
CA GLY A 432 26.63 8.05 10.80
C GLY A 432 25.36 7.37 11.30
N ILE A 433 24.23 8.08 11.20
CA ILE A 433 22.94 7.60 11.70
C ILE A 433 22.39 6.53 10.74
N LYS A 434 21.94 5.40 11.31
CA LYS A 434 21.30 4.31 10.57
C LYS A 434 19.90 4.06 11.12
N LYS A 435 18.95 3.79 10.22
CA LYS A 435 17.60 3.36 10.59
C LYS A 435 17.57 1.85 10.77
N LEU A 436 17.18 1.39 11.96
CA LEU A 436 16.94 -0.01 12.29
C LEU A 436 15.45 -0.29 12.25
N VAL A 437 15.10 -1.48 11.75
CA VAL A 437 13.73 -1.98 11.70
C VAL A 437 13.68 -3.28 12.49
N TRP A 438 12.90 -3.27 13.55
CA TRP A 438 12.62 -4.39 14.43
C TRP A 438 11.53 -5.26 13.80
N THR A 439 11.87 -6.49 13.45
CA THR A 439 10.91 -7.43 12.82
C THR A 439 10.59 -8.63 13.72
N GLY A 440 11.44 -8.91 14.71
CA GLY A 440 11.18 -9.92 15.73
C GLY A 440 10.16 -9.47 16.77
N SER A 441 9.67 -10.41 17.57
CA SER A 441 8.92 -10.09 18.78
C SER A 441 9.82 -9.46 19.85
N PHE A 442 9.24 -8.55 20.63
CA PHE A 442 9.84 -8.08 21.88
C PHE A 442 9.29 -8.93 23.02
N GLU A 443 10.18 -9.45 23.86
CA GLU A 443 9.84 -10.21 25.06
C GLU A 443 10.27 -9.42 26.30
N ILE A 444 9.36 -9.29 27.28
CA ILE A 444 9.71 -8.66 28.56
C ILE A 444 10.43 -9.71 29.39
N THR A 445 11.65 -9.40 29.84
CA THR A 445 12.48 -10.34 30.61
C THR A 445 12.66 -9.90 32.05
N ASP A 446 13.40 -10.70 32.81
CA ASP A 446 13.86 -10.33 34.16
C ASP A 446 14.71 -9.04 34.08
N PRO A 447 14.34 -7.96 34.81
CA PRO A 447 15.13 -6.74 34.90
C PRO A 447 16.58 -6.97 35.35
N ALA A 448 16.87 -8.04 36.09
CA ALA A 448 18.21 -8.39 36.54
C ALA A 448 19.17 -8.74 35.38
N LEU A 449 18.64 -9.09 34.21
CA LEU A 449 19.44 -9.30 33.00
C LEU A 449 19.95 -7.97 32.42
N GLY A 450 19.30 -6.85 32.76
CA GLY A 450 19.73 -5.52 32.37
C GLY A 450 20.69 -4.85 33.31
N ASP A 451 21.06 -3.63 32.92
CA ASP A 451 21.88 -2.75 33.74
C ASP A 451 21.10 -1.48 34.01
N PRO A 452 20.61 -1.26 35.24
CA PRO A 452 19.77 -0.11 35.56
C PRO A 452 20.53 1.23 35.47
N THR A 453 21.86 1.21 35.36
CA THR A 453 22.66 2.43 35.17
C THR A 453 22.59 2.96 33.73
N PHE A 454 22.13 2.14 32.78
CA PHE A 454 22.00 2.57 31.39
C PHE A 454 20.66 3.24 31.11
N PRO A 455 20.66 4.32 30.29
CA PRO A 455 19.45 5.02 29.94
C PRO A 455 18.51 4.13 29.09
N PRO A 456 17.21 4.46 29.03
CA PRO A 456 16.29 3.80 28.10
C PRO A 456 16.78 3.86 26.64
N GLY A 457 16.53 2.80 25.88
CA GLY A 457 16.99 2.64 24.50
C GLY A 457 18.44 2.16 24.39
N MET A 458 19.12 1.85 25.49
CA MET A 458 20.43 1.24 25.46
C MET A 458 20.35 -0.27 25.19
N ALA A 459 20.96 -0.71 24.10
CA ALA A 459 21.01 -2.10 23.68
C ALA A 459 22.32 -2.80 24.03
N TYR A 460 22.21 -4.07 24.41
CA TYR A 460 23.32 -4.98 24.63
C TYR A 460 23.04 -6.37 24.06
N VAL A 461 24.01 -6.90 23.32
CA VAL A 461 23.97 -8.23 22.69
C VAL A 461 24.48 -9.25 23.69
N LEU A 462 23.69 -10.29 23.91
CA LEU A 462 24.06 -11.47 24.68
C LEU A 462 24.74 -12.52 23.78
N LYS A 463 25.38 -13.52 24.41
CA LYS A 463 26.07 -14.62 23.71
C LYS A 463 25.17 -15.52 22.88
N ASP A 464 23.86 -15.49 23.13
CA ASP A 464 22.84 -16.23 22.38
C ASP A 464 22.30 -15.44 21.16
N ASP A 465 23.01 -14.38 20.76
CA ASP A 465 22.65 -13.46 19.67
C ASP A 465 21.35 -12.69 19.88
N SER A 466 20.82 -12.65 21.09
CA SER A 466 19.71 -11.76 21.45
C SER A 466 20.22 -10.38 21.84
N VAL A 467 19.37 -9.36 21.68
CA VAL A 467 19.62 -8.02 22.23
C VAL A 467 18.62 -7.72 23.31
N LEU A 468 19.15 -7.22 24.41
CA LEU A 468 18.38 -6.67 25.49
C LEU A 468 18.40 -5.15 25.44
N VAL A 469 17.27 -4.50 25.71
CA VAL A 469 17.10 -3.05 25.68
C VAL A 469 16.36 -2.58 26.92
N ASN A 470 16.92 -1.60 27.63
CA ASN A 470 16.24 -0.97 28.75
C ASN A 470 15.10 -0.05 28.26
N THR A 471 13.99 -0.02 28.98
CA THR A 471 12.83 0.84 28.69
C THR A 471 12.64 1.92 29.75
N ALA A 472 11.76 2.90 29.47
CA ALA A 472 11.50 4.03 30.36
C ALA A 472 10.93 3.62 31.73
N ASP A 473 10.27 2.47 31.81
CA ASP A 473 9.68 1.89 33.02
C ASP A 473 10.62 0.92 33.77
N ASN A 474 11.93 0.96 33.50
CA ASN A 474 12.96 0.10 34.08
C ASN A 474 12.77 -1.41 33.79
N ALA A 475 11.93 -1.76 32.82
CA ALA A 475 11.85 -3.10 32.30
C ALA A 475 12.95 -3.33 31.25
N VAL A 476 13.18 -4.61 30.93
CA VAL A 476 14.16 -5.04 29.93
C VAL A 476 13.42 -5.80 28.84
N LEU A 477 13.65 -5.41 27.59
CA LEU A 477 13.11 -6.07 26.41
C LEU A 477 14.18 -6.89 25.71
N GLN A 478 13.89 -8.16 25.43
CA GLN A 478 14.70 -9.03 24.57
C GLN A 478 14.14 -9.08 23.15
N VAL A 479 15.02 -9.01 22.16
CA VAL A 479 14.68 -9.10 20.74
C VAL A 479 15.77 -9.83 19.97
N TYR A 480 15.35 -10.67 19.02
CA TYR A 480 16.25 -11.55 18.28
C TYR A 480 16.50 -11.08 16.83
N ASP A 481 15.50 -10.45 16.20
CA ASP A 481 15.56 -10.10 14.78
C ASP A 481 15.42 -8.59 14.55
N CYS A 482 16.44 -8.02 13.91
CA CYS A 482 16.41 -6.67 13.38
C CYS A 482 17.09 -6.61 12.01
N THR A 483 16.74 -5.58 11.24
CA THR A 483 17.37 -5.29 9.95
C THR A 483 17.80 -3.84 9.89
N ILE A 484 18.90 -3.54 9.19
CA ILE A 484 19.18 -2.16 8.78
C ILE A 484 18.26 -1.86 7.60
N ALA A 485 17.60 -0.70 7.60
CA ALA A 485 16.73 -0.32 6.50
C ALA A 485 17.47 -0.42 5.16
N ARG A 486 16.88 -1.16 4.20
CA ARG A 486 17.44 -1.48 2.85
C ARG A 486 18.54 -2.55 2.81
N ASP A 487 18.76 -3.25 3.92
CA ASP A 487 19.68 -4.40 4.02
C ASP A 487 18.91 -5.73 4.16
N ARG A 488 19.53 -6.86 3.79
CA ARG A 488 18.93 -8.20 3.89
C ARG A 488 19.34 -8.96 5.16
N SER A 489 20.30 -8.44 5.93
CA SER A 489 20.75 -9.04 7.18
C SER A 489 19.61 -9.04 8.21
N ARG A 490 19.23 -10.22 8.71
CA ARG A 490 18.07 -10.42 9.62
C ARG A 490 18.43 -10.62 11.09
N ASN A 491 19.68 -10.96 11.38
CA ASN A 491 20.15 -11.25 12.73
C ASN A 491 20.90 -10.03 13.28
N ILE A 492 20.56 -9.65 14.51
CA ILE A 492 21.10 -8.46 15.18
C ILE A 492 22.61 -8.53 15.45
N HIS A 493 23.16 -9.73 15.71
CA HIS A 493 24.60 -9.93 15.83
C HIS A 493 25.32 -9.56 14.54
N HIS A 494 24.79 -10.03 13.40
CA HIS A 494 25.35 -9.71 12.09
C HIS A 494 25.21 -8.22 11.76
N VAL A 495 24.09 -7.60 12.14
CA VAL A 495 23.88 -6.14 12.02
C VAL A 495 24.91 -5.37 12.86
N ALA A 496 25.14 -5.78 14.12
CA ALA A 496 26.10 -5.16 15.01
C ALA A 496 27.55 -5.31 14.51
N GLN A 497 27.91 -6.50 13.99
CA GLN A 497 29.21 -6.74 13.37
C GLN A 497 29.42 -5.84 12.15
N LYS A 498 28.41 -5.77 11.27
CA LYS A 498 28.46 -4.97 10.03
C LYS A 498 28.57 -3.47 10.31
N LEU A 499 28.00 -2.99 11.41
CA LEU A 499 28.06 -1.60 11.82
C LEU A 499 29.34 -1.25 12.59
N GLY A 500 30.22 -2.23 12.87
CA GLY A 500 31.51 -2.01 13.53
C GLY A 500 31.38 -1.57 14.98
N ILE A 501 30.31 -2.02 15.65
CA ILE A 501 29.92 -1.56 16.98
C ILE A 501 30.03 -2.64 18.07
N LEU A 502 30.45 -3.86 17.71
CA LEU A 502 30.85 -4.90 18.66
C LEU A 502 32.18 -4.50 19.32
N LYS A 503 32.20 -4.43 20.66
CA LYS A 503 33.42 -4.23 21.45
C LYS A 503 33.58 -5.40 22.41
N ASP A 504 34.68 -6.13 22.26
CA ASP A 504 35.02 -7.21 23.19
C ASP A 504 35.49 -6.60 24.51
N ASN A 505 34.61 -6.56 25.51
CA ASN A 505 34.87 -5.90 26.79
C ASN A 505 35.37 -6.88 27.87
N GLY A 506 35.97 -8.02 27.51
CA GLY A 506 36.70 -8.92 28.43
C GLY A 506 35.85 -9.59 29.52
N ASN A 507 34.60 -9.16 29.71
CA ASN A 507 33.63 -9.71 30.65
C ASN A 507 32.63 -10.56 29.85
N GLN A 508 32.62 -11.85 30.15
CA GLN A 508 32.05 -12.92 29.32
C GLN A 508 30.53 -12.90 29.04
N MET A 509 29.80 -11.80 29.27
CA MET A 509 28.33 -11.75 29.10
C MET A 509 27.76 -10.57 28.29
N LYS A 510 28.50 -9.47 28.05
CA LYS A 510 27.97 -8.27 27.40
C LYS A 510 28.99 -7.72 26.39
N SER A 511 28.73 -7.83 25.09
CA SER A 511 29.70 -7.50 24.01
C SER A 511 29.32 -6.29 23.15
N PHE A 512 28.15 -5.69 23.39
CA PHE A 512 27.61 -4.61 22.57
C PHE A 512 26.98 -3.53 23.45
N ILE A 513 27.20 -2.26 23.10
CA ILE A 513 26.65 -1.09 23.78
C ILE A 513 26.31 -0.06 22.71
N ALA A 514 25.01 0.14 22.42
CA ALA A 514 24.54 1.23 21.56
C ALA A 514 23.28 1.88 22.11
N ARG A 515 23.12 3.18 21.85
CA ARG A 515 21.93 3.93 22.21
C ARG A 515 21.05 4.11 20.99
N PHE A 516 19.79 3.72 21.11
CA PHE A 516 18.75 4.05 20.14
C PHE A 516 18.14 5.41 20.46
N GLU A 517 17.90 6.17 19.39
CA GLU A 517 17.17 7.43 19.42
C GLU A 517 15.73 7.24 18.92
#